data_AF-A0A938ICJ2-F1
#
_entry.id   AF-A0A938ICJ2-F1
#
_cell.length_a   1.000
_cell.length_b   1.000
_cell.length_c   1.000
_cell.angle_alpha   90.00
_cell.angle_beta   90.00
_cell.angle_gamma   90.00
#
_symmetry.space_group_name_H-M   'P 1'
#
loop_
_entity.id
_entity.type
_entity.pdbx_description
1 polymer ?
#
loop_
_entity_poly.entity_id
_entity_poly.type
_entity_poly.pdbx_seq_one_letter_code
_entity_poly.pdbx_strand_id
1 'polypeptide(L)'
;MRTPPSPVARCLPLTLLALAACSGSGDAVIVLPGQTDFFEHEPNDTQFYANALGVLAIGEELAIHGDIDCFGCDPADGFKFSTLGPVALQFTLSCADAYSDLDLCVFDPSIGGYFQCFENGGPLESGTILLGGPATELHLVVSPFSGGGPYVLAVDVLPLSAVLATHEAEPVTPRSSGAVDYTEPALFPLPELTYIEFELDAQGLPVAQRVLEINRR
;
A
#
# COMPACT_ATOMS: atom_id res chain seq x y z
N MET A 1 -13.25 23.02 -82.35
CA MET A 1 -12.84 24.36 -81.87
C MET A 1 -13.17 24.42 -80.39
N ARG A 2 -12.14 24.32 -79.50
CA ARG A 2 -11.64 25.38 -78.59
C ARG A 2 -12.78 26.03 -77.76
N THR A 3 -12.84 25.91 -76.44
CA THR A 3 -11.78 26.26 -75.45
C THR A 3 -11.97 25.50 -74.11
N PRO A 4 -10.89 25.19 -73.36
CA PRO A 4 -10.99 24.76 -71.96
C PRO A 4 -11.02 25.97 -70.99
N PRO A 5 -11.74 25.91 -69.86
CA PRO A 5 -11.70 26.95 -68.84
C PRO A 5 -10.45 26.84 -67.93
N SER A 6 -9.90 28.03 -67.62
CA SER A 6 -8.70 28.27 -66.81
C SER A 6 -8.78 27.71 -65.38
N PRO A 7 -7.63 27.29 -64.80
CA PRO A 7 -7.53 27.01 -63.39
C PRO A 7 -7.46 28.31 -62.58
N VAL A 8 -8.40 28.48 -61.66
CA VAL A 8 -8.41 29.58 -60.68
C VAL A 8 -7.40 29.24 -59.57
N ALA A 9 -6.24 29.89 -59.61
CA ALA A 9 -5.26 29.85 -58.54
C ALA A 9 -5.84 30.51 -57.28
N ARG A 10 -6.16 29.73 -56.25
CA ARG A 10 -6.50 30.23 -54.92
C ARG A 10 -5.22 30.46 -54.13
N CYS A 11 -4.80 31.72 -54.04
CA CYS A 11 -3.83 32.18 -53.05
C CYS A 11 -4.45 32.03 -51.66
N LEU A 12 -3.94 31.08 -50.86
CA LEU A 12 -4.21 31.02 -49.43
C LEU A 12 -3.33 32.07 -48.73
N PRO A 13 -3.92 32.97 -47.90
CA PRO A 13 -3.13 33.85 -47.06
C PRO A 13 -2.48 33.03 -45.95
N LEU A 14 -1.15 33.03 -45.94
CA LEU A 14 -0.32 32.46 -44.88
C LEU A 14 -0.37 33.43 -43.69
N THR A 15 -1.37 33.29 -42.83
CA THR A 15 -1.48 34.07 -41.60
C THR A 15 -0.45 33.53 -40.59
N LEU A 16 0.72 34.18 -40.54
CA LEU A 16 1.70 33.97 -39.46
C LEU A 16 1.09 34.45 -38.13
N LEU A 17 0.57 33.52 -37.34
CA LEU A 17 0.29 33.76 -35.93
C LEU A 17 1.63 33.70 -35.18
N ALA A 18 2.22 34.85 -34.93
CA ALA A 18 3.33 34.99 -34.00
C ALA A 18 2.80 34.77 -32.57
N LEU A 19 2.82 33.52 -32.11
CA LEU A 19 2.68 33.20 -30.71
C LEU A 19 3.91 33.77 -29.98
N ALA A 20 3.70 34.86 -29.25
CA ALA A 20 4.62 35.34 -28.24
C ALA A 20 4.80 34.23 -27.21
N ALA A 21 5.90 33.48 -27.33
CA ALA A 21 6.36 32.59 -26.29
C ALA A 21 6.78 33.48 -25.10
N CYS A 22 5.87 33.65 -24.15
CA CYS A 22 6.24 34.12 -22.82
C CYS A 22 7.23 33.11 -22.25
N SER A 23 8.52 33.45 -22.30
CA SER A 23 9.56 32.83 -21.50
C SER A 23 9.31 33.18 -20.02
N GLY A 24 8.27 32.59 -19.46
CA GLY A 24 8.18 32.41 -18.02
C GLY A 24 9.27 31.42 -17.67
N SER A 25 10.35 31.90 -17.04
CA SER A 25 11.28 31.06 -16.30
C SER A 25 10.52 30.50 -15.09
N GLY A 26 9.58 29.58 -15.35
CA GLY A 26 9.07 28.71 -14.32
C GLY A 26 10.21 27.76 -14.02
N ASP A 27 10.79 27.87 -12.84
CA ASP A 27 11.55 26.78 -12.26
C ASP A 27 10.58 25.58 -12.25
N ALA A 28 10.74 24.70 -13.22
CA ALA A 28 10.13 23.39 -13.15
C ALA A 28 10.87 22.69 -12.01
N VAL A 29 10.29 22.77 -10.81
CA VAL A 29 10.64 21.87 -9.73
C VAL A 29 10.19 20.49 -10.21
N ILE A 30 11.13 19.76 -10.82
CA ILE A 30 10.99 18.32 -11.03
C ILE A 30 11.06 17.74 -9.62
N VAL A 31 9.89 17.56 -8.99
CA VAL A 31 9.78 16.64 -7.86
C VAL A 31 10.03 15.27 -8.49
N LEU A 32 11.28 14.81 -8.39
CA LEU A 32 11.57 13.41 -8.61
C LEU A 32 10.69 12.65 -7.62
N PRO A 33 9.89 11.66 -8.05
CA PRO A 33 9.21 10.80 -7.10
C PRO A 33 10.30 10.24 -6.19
N GLY A 34 10.26 10.66 -4.93
CA GLY A 34 11.05 10.07 -3.88
C GLY A 34 10.18 9.02 -3.23
N GLN A 35 10.82 7.94 -2.78
CA GLN A 35 10.19 6.97 -1.90
C GLN A 35 9.44 7.69 -0.78
N THR A 36 8.16 7.32 -0.61
CA THR A 36 7.32 7.83 0.45
C THR A 36 7.38 6.86 1.63
N ASP A 37 7.90 7.33 2.76
CA ASP A 37 7.87 6.58 4.01
C ASP A 37 6.44 6.60 4.60
N PHE A 38 5.94 5.41 4.92
CA PHE A 38 4.70 5.17 5.63
C PHE A 38 5.02 4.40 6.90
N PHE A 39 4.49 4.81 8.04
CA PHE A 39 4.64 4.10 9.31
C PHE A 39 3.29 3.51 9.68
N GLU A 40 3.29 2.26 10.10
CA GLU A 40 2.07 1.59 10.55
C GLU A 40 1.38 2.32 11.72
N HIS A 41 0.11 2.01 11.92
CA HIS A 41 -0.69 2.53 13.01
C HIS A 41 -1.65 1.47 13.56
N GLU A 42 -1.31 1.01 14.75
CA GLU A 42 -2.06 -0.02 15.44
C GLU A 42 -3.39 0.46 16.07
N PRO A 43 -4.45 -0.38 16.10
CA PRO A 43 -4.48 -1.76 15.62
C PRO A 43 -4.60 -1.86 14.08
N ASN A 44 -3.90 -2.79 13.45
CA ASN A 44 -4.09 -3.18 12.03
C ASN A 44 -4.09 -4.70 11.79
N ASP A 45 -4.30 -5.46 12.86
CA ASP A 45 -4.36 -6.93 12.96
C ASP A 45 -5.38 -7.65 12.07
N THR A 46 -6.36 -6.92 11.53
CA THR A 46 -7.53 -7.50 10.85
C THR A 46 -7.95 -6.68 9.65
N GLN A 47 -8.68 -7.32 8.75
CA GLN A 47 -9.29 -6.67 7.58
C GLN A 47 -10.12 -5.41 7.90
N PHE A 48 -10.66 -5.28 9.12
CA PHE A 48 -11.49 -4.13 9.50
C PHE A 48 -10.66 -2.90 9.91
N TYR A 49 -9.41 -3.11 10.33
CA TYR A 49 -8.54 -2.06 10.87
C TYR A 49 -7.29 -1.80 10.03
N ALA A 50 -7.18 -2.43 8.85
CA ALA A 50 -6.11 -2.19 7.89
C ALA A 50 -5.83 -0.69 7.68
N ASN A 51 -4.56 -0.32 7.79
CA ASN A 51 -4.04 1.02 7.54
C ASN A 51 -4.29 1.45 6.10
N ALA A 52 -4.75 2.68 5.89
CA ALA A 52 -5.12 3.15 4.56
C ALA A 52 -3.93 3.78 3.82
N LEU A 53 -3.42 3.10 2.80
CA LEU A 53 -2.43 3.67 1.87
C LEU A 53 -3.08 4.59 0.83
N GLY A 54 -4.38 4.40 0.57
CA GLY A 54 -5.14 5.21 -0.40
C GLY A 54 -5.13 4.60 -1.80
N VAL A 55 -4.91 5.45 -2.81
CA VAL A 55 -4.86 5.04 -4.22
C VAL A 55 -3.41 4.93 -4.63
N LEU A 56 -2.96 3.73 -5.00
CA LEU A 56 -1.62 3.53 -5.51
C LEU A 56 -1.58 3.86 -7.01
N ALA A 57 -0.73 4.83 -7.37
CA ALA A 57 -0.55 5.31 -8.73
C ALA A 57 0.77 4.83 -9.32
N ILE A 58 0.78 4.60 -10.64
CA ILE A 58 2.00 4.23 -11.37
C ILE A 58 3.09 5.28 -11.17
N GLY A 59 4.29 4.83 -10.84
CA GLY A 59 5.46 5.65 -10.56
C GLY A 59 5.63 6.01 -9.08
N GLU A 60 4.72 5.57 -8.21
CA GLU A 60 4.90 5.67 -6.76
C GLU A 60 5.86 4.59 -6.25
N GLU A 61 6.68 4.98 -5.29
CA GLU A 61 7.60 4.13 -4.53
C GLU A 61 7.24 4.33 -3.05
N LEU A 62 6.91 3.27 -2.34
CA LEU A 62 6.55 3.31 -0.91
C LEU A 62 7.55 2.51 -0.09
N ALA A 63 7.87 2.99 1.11
CA ALA A 63 8.50 2.20 2.16
C ALA A 63 7.56 2.18 3.37
N ILE A 64 6.97 1.03 3.64
CA ILE A 64 6.09 0.81 4.78
C ILE A 64 6.93 0.23 5.91
N HIS A 65 6.98 0.92 7.04
CA HIS A 65 7.72 0.51 8.23
C HIS A 65 6.73 -0.01 9.26
N GLY A 66 7.03 -1.19 9.80
CA GLY A 66 6.21 -1.80 10.84
C GLY A 66 6.99 -2.71 11.78
N ASP A 67 6.31 -3.34 12.72
CA ASP A 67 6.85 -4.25 13.73
C ASP A 67 5.82 -5.32 14.08
N ILE A 68 6.13 -6.60 13.82
CA ILE A 68 5.23 -7.72 14.17
C ILE A 68 5.58 -8.31 15.53
N ASP A 69 4.66 -8.33 16.51
CA ASP A 69 4.79 -9.11 17.75
C ASP A 69 4.03 -10.45 17.69
N CYS A 70 4.67 -11.46 17.11
CA CYS A 70 4.08 -12.80 16.93
C CYS A 70 3.76 -13.56 18.23
N PHE A 71 4.27 -13.12 19.38
CA PHE A 71 3.94 -13.68 20.69
C PHE A 71 2.90 -12.85 21.45
N GLY A 72 2.60 -11.66 20.94
CA GLY A 72 1.71 -10.66 21.52
C GLY A 72 0.34 -10.63 20.85
N CYS A 73 -0.22 -9.41 20.77
CA CYS A 73 -1.54 -9.14 20.22
C CYS A 73 -1.50 -8.68 18.76
N ASP A 74 -0.36 -8.82 18.09
CA ASP A 74 -0.13 -8.35 16.73
C ASP A 74 0.35 -9.51 15.84
N PRO A 75 -0.61 -10.27 15.30
CA PRO A 75 -0.28 -11.42 14.48
C PRO A 75 -0.18 -11.09 12.98
N ALA A 76 -0.52 -9.88 12.54
CA ALA A 76 -0.50 -9.51 11.12
C ALA A 76 -0.76 -8.01 10.90
N ASP A 77 0.00 -7.38 10.02
CA ASP A 77 -0.22 -5.99 9.65
C ASP A 77 -0.94 -5.83 8.32
N GLY A 78 -2.14 -5.23 8.38
CA GLY A 78 -2.94 -4.91 7.22
C GLY A 78 -2.71 -3.52 6.63
N PHE A 79 -2.47 -3.43 5.33
CA PHE A 79 -2.40 -2.18 4.57
C PHE A 79 -3.36 -2.19 3.38
N LYS A 80 -4.46 -1.46 3.46
CA LYS A 80 -5.48 -1.38 2.41
C LYS A 80 -5.17 -0.30 1.38
N PHE A 81 -5.38 -0.65 0.12
CA PHE A 81 -5.17 0.23 -1.02
C PHE A 81 -6.19 -0.01 -2.13
N SER A 82 -6.20 0.89 -3.10
CA SER A 82 -6.97 0.80 -4.34
C SER A 82 -6.11 1.18 -5.54
N THR A 83 -6.52 0.80 -6.74
CA THR A 83 -5.83 1.16 -7.99
C THR A 83 -6.83 1.63 -9.03
N LEU A 84 -6.43 2.59 -9.87
CA LEU A 84 -7.31 3.12 -10.93
C LEU A 84 -7.30 2.29 -12.21
N GLY A 85 -6.41 1.30 -12.32
CA GLY A 85 -6.24 0.50 -13.52
C GLY A 85 -5.19 -0.60 -13.35
N PRO A 86 -4.79 -1.24 -14.46
CA PRO A 86 -3.84 -2.35 -14.42
C PRO A 86 -2.46 -1.88 -13.96
N VAL A 87 -1.93 -2.51 -12.92
CA VAL A 87 -0.61 -2.21 -12.34
C VAL A 87 0.12 -3.50 -11.96
N ALA A 88 1.43 -3.40 -11.81
CA ALA A 88 2.24 -4.40 -11.14
C ALA A 88 2.86 -3.77 -9.89
N LEU A 89 2.75 -4.45 -8.75
CA LEU A 89 3.42 -4.05 -7.52
C LEU A 89 4.65 -4.92 -7.36
N GLN A 90 5.84 -4.36 -7.57
CA GLN A 90 7.08 -5.02 -7.21
C GLN A 90 7.36 -4.71 -5.75
N PHE A 91 7.70 -5.72 -4.97
CA PHE A 91 7.93 -5.50 -3.55
C PHE A 91 9.21 -6.16 -3.07
N THR A 92 9.72 -5.64 -1.96
CA THR A 92 10.73 -6.28 -1.12
C THR A 92 10.30 -6.11 0.33
N LEU A 93 10.15 -7.22 1.05
CA LEU A 93 9.90 -7.26 2.49
C LEU A 93 11.19 -7.67 3.17
N SER A 94 11.69 -6.84 4.07
CA SER A 94 12.91 -7.13 4.83
C SER A 94 12.67 -7.01 6.33
N CYS A 95 13.05 -8.05 7.07
CA CYS A 95 13.09 -8.03 8.53
C CYS A 95 14.39 -7.39 9.01
N ALA A 96 14.35 -6.69 10.14
CA ALA A 96 15.54 -6.10 10.76
C ALA A 96 16.49 -7.16 11.35
N ASP A 97 15.95 -8.33 11.70
CA ASP A 97 16.71 -9.47 12.21
C ASP A 97 16.83 -10.60 11.15
N ALA A 98 17.76 -11.53 11.37
CA ALA A 98 18.05 -12.63 10.44
C ALA A 98 17.34 -13.96 10.79
N TYR A 99 16.44 -13.94 11.77
CA TYR A 99 15.80 -15.12 12.35
C TYR A 99 14.28 -15.15 12.13
N SER A 100 13.69 -13.98 11.91
CA SER A 100 12.28 -13.80 11.59
C SER A 100 12.04 -14.11 10.11
N ASP A 101 10.90 -14.74 9.88
CA ASP A 101 10.39 -15.17 8.58
C ASP A 101 8.99 -14.57 8.48
N LEU A 102 8.91 -13.44 7.79
CA LEU A 102 7.66 -12.72 7.57
C LEU A 102 7.25 -12.94 6.12
N ASP A 103 5.98 -13.28 5.93
CA ASP A 103 5.36 -13.49 4.63
C ASP A 103 4.57 -12.26 4.21
N LEU A 104 4.53 -11.98 2.90
CA LEU A 104 3.56 -11.04 2.32
C LEU A 104 2.42 -11.77 1.61
N CYS A 105 1.19 -11.51 2.04
CA CYS A 105 -0.02 -11.97 1.37
C CYS A 105 -0.87 -10.81 0.83
N VAL A 106 -1.68 -11.10 -0.18
CA VAL A 106 -2.70 -10.18 -0.70
C VAL A 106 -4.08 -10.72 -0.34
N PHE A 107 -4.79 -9.94 0.47
CA PHE A 107 -6.15 -10.23 0.89
C PHE A 107 -7.16 -9.43 0.07
N ASP A 108 -8.22 -10.09 -0.39
CA ASP A 108 -9.33 -9.47 -1.10
C ASP A 108 -10.61 -9.57 -0.24
N PRO A 109 -11.04 -8.44 0.37
CA PRO A 109 -12.26 -8.40 1.18
C PRO A 109 -13.52 -8.81 0.44
N SER A 110 -13.57 -8.70 -0.89
CA SER A 110 -14.76 -9.05 -1.68
C SER A 110 -15.02 -10.55 -1.74
N ILE A 111 -13.95 -11.36 -1.59
CA ILE A 111 -14.02 -12.82 -1.47
C ILE A 111 -13.76 -13.31 -0.04
N GLY A 112 -13.35 -12.40 0.87
CA GLY A 112 -13.05 -12.71 2.26
C GLY A 112 -11.86 -13.65 2.43
N GLY A 113 -10.82 -13.49 1.60
CA GLY A 113 -9.70 -14.42 1.62
C GLY A 113 -8.45 -13.92 0.90
N TYR A 114 -7.35 -14.66 1.12
CA TYR A 114 -6.10 -14.47 0.40
C TYR A 114 -6.17 -15.11 -0.99
N PHE A 115 -5.67 -14.42 -2.01
CA PHE A 115 -5.56 -14.99 -3.36
C PHE A 115 -4.11 -15.13 -3.83
N GLN A 116 -3.15 -14.49 -3.17
CA GLN A 116 -1.72 -14.63 -3.44
C GLN A 116 -0.93 -14.46 -2.15
N CYS A 117 0.08 -15.30 -1.95
CA CYS A 117 1.06 -15.16 -0.88
C CYS A 117 2.45 -15.45 -1.44
N PHE A 118 3.44 -14.75 -0.90
CA PHE A 118 4.85 -14.96 -1.16
C PHE A 118 5.44 -15.52 0.12
N GLU A 119 6.17 -16.63 -0.01
CA GLU A 119 6.81 -17.35 1.09
C GLU A 119 8.19 -17.77 0.56
N ASN A 120 9.29 -17.37 1.19
CA ASN A 120 10.62 -17.86 0.80
C ASN A 120 11.46 -18.46 1.93
N GLY A 121 10.94 -18.47 3.16
CA GLY A 121 11.57 -19.11 4.31
C GLY A 121 12.79 -18.36 4.85
N GLY A 122 12.84 -17.04 4.66
CA GLY A 122 14.00 -16.21 4.97
C GLY A 122 13.64 -14.76 5.30
N PRO A 123 14.60 -13.99 5.86
CA PRO A 123 14.33 -12.64 6.38
C PRO A 123 14.16 -11.57 5.29
N LEU A 124 14.28 -11.93 4.02
CA LEU A 124 14.15 -11.04 2.88
C LEU A 124 13.28 -11.70 1.82
N GLU A 125 12.08 -11.19 1.62
CA GLU A 125 11.19 -11.63 0.54
C GLU A 125 11.10 -10.59 -0.56
N SER A 126 10.88 -11.06 -1.78
CA SER A 126 10.58 -10.19 -2.92
C SER A 126 9.69 -10.89 -3.91
N GLY A 127 8.95 -10.11 -4.67
CA GLY A 127 8.01 -10.66 -5.62
C GLY A 127 7.29 -9.58 -6.42
N THR A 128 6.32 -10.02 -7.21
CA THR A 128 5.49 -9.14 -8.01
C THR A 128 4.02 -9.55 -7.93
N ILE A 129 3.17 -8.61 -7.57
CA ILE A 129 1.71 -8.76 -7.60
C ILE A 129 1.21 -8.14 -8.91
N LEU A 130 0.48 -8.93 -9.71
CA LEU A 130 -0.03 -8.49 -11.01
C LEU A 130 -1.53 -8.22 -10.93
N LEU A 131 -1.93 -6.95 -11.06
CA LEU A 131 -3.33 -6.54 -11.04
C LEU A 131 -3.79 -6.20 -12.47
N GLY A 132 -4.60 -7.08 -13.06
CA GLY A 132 -5.06 -6.96 -14.46
C GLY A 132 -6.06 -5.84 -14.73
N GLY A 133 -6.53 -5.14 -13.71
CA GLY A 133 -7.57 -4.12 -13.79
C GLY A 133 -7.61 -3.24 -12.52
N PRO A 134 -8.56 -2.30 -12.45
CA PRO A 134 -8.77 -1.51 -11.24
C PRO A 134 -9.17 -2.40 -10.07
N ALA A 135 -8.58 -2.15 -8.90
CA ALA A 135 -8.93 -2.77 -7.63
C ALA A 135 -9.62 -1.74 -6.74
N THR A 136 -10.84 -2.03 -6.29
CA THR A 136 -11.59 -1.12 -5.41
C THR A 136 -11.06 -1.12 -3.98
N GLU A 137 -10.65 -2.30 -3.49
CA GLU A 137 -9.97 -2.46 -2.21
C GLU A 137 -9.24 -3.80 -2.21
N LEU A 138 -7.94 -3.78 -1.93
CA LEU A 138 -7.11 -4.94 -1.64
C LEU A 138 -6.23 -4.61 -0.44
N HIS A 139 -5.82 -5.61 0.32
CA HIS A 139 -4.90 -5.42 1.45
C HIS A 139 -3.59 -6.14 1.17
N LEU A 140 -2.47 -5.44 1.36
CA LEU A 140 -1.18 -6.07 1.60
C LEU A 140 -1.15 -6.47 3.07
N VAL A 141 -0.89 -7.73 3.36
CA VAL A 141 -0.89 -8.26 4.72
C VAL A 141 0.47 -8.86 5.00
N VAL A 142 1.22 -8.25 5.90
CA VAL A 142 2.48 -8.82 6.43
C VAL A 142 2.10 -9.72 7.60
N SER A 143 2.62 -10.94 7.65
CA SER A 143 2.34 -11.85 8.76
C SER A 143 3.54 -12.74 9.07
N PRO A 144 3.74 -13.17 10.32
CA PRO A 144 4.85 -14.03 10.67
C PRO A 144 4.58 -15.48 10.29
N PHE A 145 5.49 -16.09 9.53
CA PHE A 145 5.62 -17.55 9.50
C PHE A 145 6.33 -18.05 10.77
N SER A 146 7.42 -17.38 11.15
CA SER A 146 8.13 -17.64 12.40
C SER A 146 8.88 -16.40 12.87
N GLY A 147 8.94 -16.18 14.19
CA GLY A 147 9.54 -14.95 14.72
C GLY A 147 8.66 -13.73 14.47
N GLY A 148 9.22 -12.55 14.74
CA GLY A 148 8.54 -11.26 14.74
C GLY A 148 9.55 -10.17 15.06
N GLY A 149 9.24 -8.94 14.69
CA GLY A 149 10.07 -7.77 14.92
C GLY A 149 9.92 -6.73 13.80
N PRO A 150 10.81 -5.73 13.80
CA PRO A 150 10.71 -4.61 12.87
C PRO A 150 10.92 -5.06 11.43
N TYR A 151 10.16 -4.51 10.51
CA TYR A 151 10.30 -4.76 9.08
C TYR A 151 10.14 -3.49 8.24
N VAL A 152 10.60 -3.59 6.99
CA VAL A 152 10.33 -2.62 5.94
C VAL A 152 9.78 -3.36 4.72
N LEU A 153 8.59 -2.95 4.27
CA LEU A 153 7.97 -3.37 3.03
C LEU A 153 8.11 -2.24 2.00
N ALA A 154 9.06 -2.41 1.08
CA ALA A 154 9.21 -1.53 -0.08
C ALA A 154 8.27 -1.97 -1.21
N VAL A 155 7.56 -1.03 -1.82
CA VAL A 155 6.62 -1.30 -2.93
C VAL A 155 6.80 -0.28 -4.04
N ASP A 156 7.11 -0.77 -5.25
CA ASP A 156 7.18 0.02 -6.47
C ASP A 156 5.94 -0.26 -7.34
N VAL A 157 5.22 0.79 -7.71
CA VAL A 157 4.00 0.70 -8.52
C VAL A 157 4.34 0.93 -9.98
N LEU A 158 4.35 -0.15 -10.76
CA LEU A 158 4.77 -0.14 -12.16
C LEU A 158 3.59 -0.32 -13.13
N PRO A 159 3.72 0.13 -14.39
CA PRO A 159 2.78 -0.25 -15.43
C PRO A 159 2.80 -1.78 -15.62
N LEU A 160 1.63 -2.43 -15.61
CA LEU A 160 1.54 -3.89 -15.79
C LEU A 160 2.25 -4.36 -17.08
N SER A 161 2.13 -3.59 -18.16
CA SER A 161 2.78 -3.90 -19.44
C SER A 161 4.31 -3.88 -19.39
N ALA A 162 4.90 -3.04 -18.52
CA ALA A 162 6.35 -2.96 -18.36
C ALA A 162 6.90 -4.24 -17.75
N VAL A 163 6.20 -4.79 -16.75
CA VAL A 163 6.61 -6.02 -16.08
C VAL A 163 6.33 -7.26 -16.93
N LEU A 164 5.16 -7.35 -17.58
CA LEU A 164 4.84 -8.49 -18.45
C LEU A 164 5.80 -8.64 -19.65
N ALA A 165 6.50 -7.57 -20.06
CA ALA A 165 7.51 -7.65 -21.11
C ALA A 165 8.80 -8.35 -20.68
N THR A 166 9.05 -8.44 -19.37
CA THR A 166 10.29 -8.99 -18.79
C THR A 166 10.05 -10.19 -17.88
N HIS A 167 8.80 -10.45 -17.49
CA HIS A 167 8.45 -11.49 -16.53
C HIS A 167 8.36 -12.86 -17.21
N GLU A 168 9.23 -13.79 -16.80
CA GLU A 168 9.03 -15.21 -17.06
C GLU A 168 8.01 -15.74 -16.04
N ALA A 169 6.99 -16.48 -16.46
CA ALA A 169 5.94 -16.90 -15.54
C ALA A 169 6.52 -17.80 -14.44
N GLU A 170 6.61 -17.28 -13.21
CA GLU A 170 6.99 -18.11 -12.08
C GLU A 170 5.80 -18.96 -11.64
N PRO A 171 6.01 -20.24 -11.32
CA PRO A 171 4.96 -21.07 -10.79
C PRO A 171 4.49 -20.47 -9.45
N VAL A 172 3.23 -20.04 -9.40
CA VAL A 172 2.58 -19.69 -8.15
C VAL A 172 2.53 -20.97 -7.31
N THR A 173 3.34 -21.05 -6.26
CA THR A 173 3.22 -22.12 -5.28
C THR A 173 2.01 -21.79 -4.40
N PRO A 174 0.96 -22.64 -4.39
CA PRO A 174 -0.12 -22.46 -3.44
C PRO A 174 0.47 -22.51 -2.03
N ARG A 175 0.10 -21.53 -1.23
CA ARG A 175 0.45 -21.37 0.19
C ARG A 175 0.56 -22.70 0.93
N SER A 176 1.65 -22.90 1.63
CA SER A 176 1.84 -24.08 2.48
C SER A 176 1.40 -23.80 3.92
N SER A 177 0.10 -23.54 4.13
CA SER A 177 -0.54 -23.48 5.46
C SER A 177 -0.09 -22.42 6.49
N GLY A 178 0.78 -21.45 6.14
CA GLY A 178 1.46 -20.54 7.10
C GLY A 178 0.68 -19.32 7.60
N ALA A 179 0.28 -18.39 6.71
CA ALA A 179 -0.23 -17.07 7.14
C ALA A 179 -1.36 -17.06 8.20
N VAL A 180 -1.42 -15.98 8.97
CA VAL A 180 -2.45 -15.88 10.00
C VAL A 180 -3.84 -15.68 9.39
N ASP A 181 -4.87 -16.20 10.07
CA ASP A 181 -6.25 -15.88 9.76
C ASP A 181 -6.53 -14.40 10.07
N TYR A 182 -6.51 -13.59 9.03
CA TYR A 182 -6.72 -12.15 9.06
C TYR A 182 -8.22 -11.76 8.97
N THR A 183 -9.11 -12.75 8.87
CA THR A 183 -10.55 -12.52 8.79
C THR A 183 -11.21 -12.42 10.16
N GLU A 184 -10.66 -13.11 11.15
CA GLU A 184 -11.17 -13.14 12.52
C GLU A 184 -10.28 -12.28 13.42
N PRO A 185 -10.86 -11.45 14.31
CA PRO A 185 -10.06 -10.81 15.35
C PRO A 185 -9.42 -11.92 16.18
N ALA A 186 -8.10 -11.82 16.40
CA ALA A 186 -7.44 -12.69 17.35
C ALA A 186 -8.20 -12.57 18.69
N LEU A 187 -8.92 -13.63 19.07
CA LEU A 187 -9.68 -13.71 20.32
C LEU A 187 -8.72 -13.85 21.51
N PHE A 188 -7.70 -13.01 21.59
CA PHE A 188 -7.05 -12.75 22.85
C PHE A 188 -7.98 -11.84 23.65
N PRO A 189 -8.20 -12.10 24.95
CA PRO A 189 -8.93 -11.17 25.78
C PRO A 189 -8.19 -9.84 25.66
N LEU A 190 -8.84 -8.84 25.04
CA LEU A 190 -8.36 -7.46 25.09
C LEU A 190 -7.96 -7.21 26.55
N PRO A 191 -6.76 -6.66 26.83
CA PRO A 191 -6.41 -6.31 28.19
C PRO A 191 -7.58 -5.49 28.75
N GLU A 192 -8.08 -5.84 29.93
CA GLU A 192 -9.19 -5.10 30.54
C GLU A 192 -8.83 -3.61 30.50
N LEU A 193 -9.49 -2.86 29.62
CA LEU A 193 -9.21 -1.45 29.44
C LEU A 193 -9.60 -0.76 30.74
N THR A 194 -8.57 -0.49 31.53
CA THR A 194 -8.70 0.15 32.83
C THR A 194 -8.61 1.65 32.58
N TYR A 195 -9.75 2.33 32.58
CA TYR A 195 -9.75 3.78 32.44
C TYR A 195 -9.45 4.40 33.81
N ILE A 196 -8.53 5.36 33.80
CA ILE A 196 -8.21 6.15 34.99
C ILE A 196 -8.77 7.55 34.76
N GLU A 197 -9.84 7.90 35.46
CA GLU A 197 -10.31 9.28 35.54
C GLU A 197 -9.52 10.03 36.63
N PHE A 198 -9.02 11.21 36.27
CA PHE A 198 -8.43 12.15 37.23
C PHE A 198 -9.41 13.31 37.46
N GLU A 199 -9.75 13.55 38.72
CA GLU A 199 -10.37 14.82 39.10
C GLU A 199 -9.26 15.85 39.25
N LEU A 200 -9.37 16.99 38.56
CA LEU A 200 -8.38 18.07 38.61
C LEU A 200 -8.90 19.23 39.47
N ASP A 201 -8.02 19.87 40.23
CA ASP A 201 -8.34 21.12 40.94
C ASP A 201 -8.39 22.34 40.02
N ALA A 202 -8.64 23.53 40.58
CA ALA A 202 -8.69 24.79 39.83
C ALA A 202 -7.35 25.19 39.18
N GLN A 203 -6.25 24.51 39.53
CA GLN A 203 -4.91 24.69 38.99
C GLN A 203 -4.54 23.59 38.00
N GLY A 204 -5.44 22.63 37.75
CA GLY A 204 -5.21 21.50 36.84
C GLY A 204 -4.40 20.35 37.44
N LEU A 205 -4.25 20.29 38.77
CA LEU A 205 -3.53 19.21 39.44
C LEU A 205 -4.49 18.07 39.85
N PRO A 206 -4.08 16.80 39.70
CA PRO A 206 -4.92 15.66 40.06
C PRO A 206 -5.13 15.57 41.57
N VAL A 207 -6.39 15.58 42.01
CA VAL A 207 -6.82 15.50 43.41
C VAL A 207 -7.50 14.17 43.77
N ALA A 208 -8.01 13.44 42.78
CA ALA A 208 -8.53 12.10 42.98
C ALA A 208 -8.31 11.24 41.71
N GLN A 209 -8.12 9.94 41.92
CA GLN A 209 -8.02 8.95 40.87
C GLN A 209 -9.18 7.96 41.03
N ARG A 210 -9.95 7.75 39.96
CA ARG A 210 -10.98 6.71 39.92
C ARG A 210 -10.65 5.71 38.83
N VAL A 211 -10.50 4.46 39.23
CA VAL A 211 -10.37 3.33 38.30
C VAL A 211 -11.77 2.91 37.88
N LEU A 212 -12.03 2.96 36.57
CA LEU A 212 -13.28 2.48 35.97
C LEU A 212 -12.99 1.15 35.26
N GLU A 213 -13.44 0.07 35.89
CA GLU A 213 -13.48 -1.26 35.27
C GLU A 213 -14.70 -1.34 34.34
N ILE A 214 -14.48 -1.43 33.03
CA ILE A 214 -15.57 -1.67 32.09
C ILE A 214 -15.88 -3.16 32.08
N ASN A 215 -16.83 -3.57 32.91
CA ASN A 215 -17.48 -4.87 32.76
C ASN A 215 -18.35 -4.83 31.48
N ARG A 216 -17.80 -5.26 30.34
CA ARG A 216 -18.60 -5.49 29.14
C ARG A 216 -19.49 -6.72 29.39
N ARG A 217 -20.81 -6.50 29.41
CA ARG A 217 -21.82 -7.58 29.43
C ARG A 217 -21.95 -8.22 28.06
#